data_AF-A0A3S3DQS5-F1
#
_entry.id   AF-A0A3S3DQS5-F1
#
_cell.length_a   1.000
_cell.length_b   1.000
_cell.length_c   1.000
_cell.angle_alpha   90.00
_cell.angle_beta   90.00
_cell.angle_gamma   90.00
#
_symmetry.space_group_name_H-M   'P 1'
#
loop_
_entity.id
_entity.type
_entity.pdbx_description
1 polymer ?
#
loop_
_entity_poly.entity_id
_entity_poly.type
_entity_poly.pdbx_seq_one_letter_code
_entity_poly.pdbx_strand_id
1 'polypeptide(L)'
;MSKDLTATGDGQLTGTEPIAVDKLTISQQVRGSFIFSRDHLIALNKVIEKHLGHTPSVTVNLSNKRSLSSDNINEVLNDPFLESSVIEQVMFSASDRGWNRRANLYMKRTWSEPISYEIVGERDFCLSLEQSLVSLIGASNKWYGFLNIHNYPLFIQVLIAAPISTLAGAIFAVSVNATEQPQQSTAFFIGMILTFFAIPWISDRLTPKMVFAIGRGKILHERIAGPIKWFFYAVVLASLAGIFREQLAGLVTSLAARILPPP
;
A
#
# COMPACT_ATOMS: atom_id res chain seq x y z
N MET A 1 -40.52 76.97 23.37
CA MET A 1 -40.48 76.80 21.90
C MET A 1 -39.01 76.58 21.53
N SER A 2 -38.44 75.38 21.65
CA SER A 2 -38.64 74.15 20.85
C SER A 2 -38.48 74.40 19.35
N LYS A 3 -37.31 74.01 18.83
CA LYS A 3 -36.90 73.74 17.43
C LYS A 3 -35.36 73.71 17.39
N ASP A 4 -34.63 72.82 16.74
CA ASP A 4 -34.81 71.45 16.27
C ASP A 4 -33.38 70.95 16.02
N LEU A 5 -33.10 69.68 16.35
CA LEU A 5 -31.88 68.98 15.96
C LEU A 5 -31.91 68.69 14.46
N THR A 6 -30.80 68.91 13.76
CA THR A 6 -30.46 68.15 12.55
C THR A 6 -28.94 67.97 12.47
N ALA A 7 -28.48 66.84 12.99
CA ALA A 7 -27.21 66.24 12.62
C ALA A 7 -27.49 65.24 11.49
N THR A 8 -27.07 65.57 10.28
CA THR A 8 -27.11 64.68 9.12
C THR A 8 -25.68 64.51 8.65
N GLY A 9 -25.16 63.31 8.83
CA GLY A 9 -23.81 62.92 8.43
C GLY A 9 -23.79 61.40 8.33
N ASP A 10 -24.21 60.92 7.16
CA ASP A 10 -24.38 59.53 6.81
C ASP A 10 -23.12 58.71 7.04
N GLY A 11 -23.16 57.83 8.04
CA GLY A 11 -22.24 56.71 8.15
C GLY A 11 -22.57 55.70 7.05
N GLN A 12 -21.92 55.82 5.90
CA GLN A 12 -21.88 54.74 4.91
C GLN A 12 -21.21 53.53 5.55
N LEU A 13 -22.04 52.57 5.96
CA LEU A 13 -21.63 51.21 6.23
C LEU A 13 -21.06 50.63 4.93
N THR A 14 -19.75 50.62 4.81
CA THR A 14 -19.03 49.89 3.77
C THR A 14 -19.47 48.43 3.84
N GLY A 15 -20.32 48.05 2.90
CA GLY A 15 -20.65 46.65 2.63
C GLY A 15 -19.38 45.96 2.16
N THR A 16 -18.68 45.31 3.09
CA THR A 16 -17.76 44.23 2.75
C THR A 16 -18.59 43.14 2.11
N GLU A 17 -18.52 43.04 0.78
CA GLU A 17 -19.00 41.85 0.07
C GLU A 17 -18.40 40.62 0.77
N PRO A 18 -19.21 39.56 1.04
CA PRO A 18 -18.69 38.35 1.62
C PRO A 18 -17.64 37.78 0.67
N ILE A 19 -16.38 37.79 1.11
CA ILE A 19 -15.27 37.16 0.40
C ILE A 19 -15.70 35.73 0.12
N ALA A 20 -15.92 35.41 -1.15
CA ALA A 20 -16.29 34.06 -1.57
C ALA A 20 -15.15 33.12 -1.19
N VAL A 21 -15.35 32.34 -0.13
CA VAL A 21 -14.38 31.36 0.34
C VAL A 21 -14.31 30.25 -0.71
N ASP A 22 -13.19 30.17 -1.44
CA ASP A 22 -12.93 29.15 -2.44
C ASP A 22 -12.90 27.76 -1.77
N LYS A 23 -14.00 27.02 -1.91
CA LYS A 23 -14.15 25.67 -1.36
C LYS A 23 -13.58 24.66 -2.34
N LEU A 24 -12.63 23.86 -1.87
CA LEU A 24 -11.99 22.78 -2.60
C LEU A 24 -12.40 21.43 -2.01
N THR A 25 -12.61 20.45 -2.88
CA THR A 25 -12.79 19.05 -2.52
C THR A 25 -11.73 18.23 -3.23
N ILE A 26 -10.87 17.56 -2.46
CA ILE A 26 -9.85 16.65 -2.95
C ILE A 26 -10.29 15.24 -2.59
N SER A 27 -10.56 14.42 -3.61
CA SER A 27 -10.82 12.99 -3.45
C SER A 27 -9.79 12.22 -4.26
N GLN A 28 -8.99 11.41 -3.58
CA GLN A 28 -7.93 10.65 -4.22
C GLN A 28 -7.87 9.22 -3.70
N GLN A 29 -7.41 8.35 -4.58
CA GLN A 29 -7.12 6.97 -4.29
C GLN A 29 -5.65 6.68 -4.55
N VAL A 30 -4.99 6.06 -3.59
CA VAL A 30 -3.55 5.79 -3.67
C VAL A 30 -3.32 4.29 -3.84
N ARG A 31 -2.62 3.95 -4.93
CA ARG A 31 -2.18 2.58 -5.25
C ARG A 31 -0.74 2.37 -4.80
N GLY A 32 -0.39 1.14 -4.46
CA GLY A 32 0.95 0.79 -3.97
C GLY A 32 0.92 -0.39 -3.01
N SER A 33 2.06 -0.63 -2.36
CA SER A 33 2.19 -1.61 -1.30
C SER A 33 2.64 -0.92 -0.02
N PHE A 34 1.75 -0.83 0.95
CA PHE A 34 1.94 -0.05 2.16
C PHE A 34 2.08 -0.93 3.39
N ILE A 35 2.99 -0.55 4.29
CA ILE A 35 3.08 -1.13 5.62
C ILE A 35 2.95 0.00 6.63
N PHE A 36 1.86 -0.04 7.40
CA PHE A 36 1.61 0.90 8.48
C PHE A 36 1.97 0.25 9.81
N SER A 37 2.93 0.87 10.52
CA SER A 37 3.17 0.57 11.93
C SER A 37 2.25 1.42 12.82
N ARG A 38 2.24 1.11 14.13
CA ARG A 38 1.53 1.91 15.14
C ARG A 38 1.90 3.40 15.05
N ASP A 39 3.18 3.72 14.94
CA ASP A 39 3.67 5.11 14.90
C ASP A 39 3.18 5.86 13.66
N HIS A 40 3.09 5.19 12.51
CA HIS A 40 2.56 5.80 11.29
C HIS A 40 1.07 6.16 11.44
N LEU A 41 0.27 5.28 12.06
CA LEU A 41 -1.15 5.56 12.31
C LEU A 41 -1.33 6.73 13.30
N ILE A 42 -0.51 6.78 14.34
CA ILE A 42 -0.49 7.89 15.30
C ILE A 42 -0.06 9.20 14.61
N ALA A 43 0.94 9.16 13.73
CA ALA A 43 1.38 10.33 12.99
C ALA A 43 0.28 10.85 12.05
N LEU A 44 -0.45 9.97 11.36
CA LEU A 44 -1.60 10.33 10.54
C LEU A 44 -2.70 11.01 11.37
N ASN A 45 -3.02 10.44 12.54
CA ASN A 45 -3.98 11.03 13.49
C ASN A 45 -3.60 12.46 13.87
N LYS A 46 -2.34 12.65 14.27
CA LYS A 46 -1.80 13.95 14.70
C LYS A 46 -1.77 14.97 13.58
N VAL A 47 -1.50 14.54 12.35
CA VAL A 47 -1.54 15.45 11.19
C VAL A 47 -2.95 15.93 10.91
N ILE A 48 -3.95 15.05 10.96
CA ILE A 48 -5.36 15.42 10.78
C ILE A 48 -5.80 16.36 11.91
N GLU A 49 -5.48 16.01 13.17
CA GLU A 49 -5.78 16.81 14.36
C GLU A 49 -5.16 18.21 14.28
N LYS A 50 -3.89 18.30 13.87
CA LYS A 50 -3.17 19.58 13.74
C LYS A 50 -3.86 20.54 12.77
N HIS A 51 -4.41 20.05 11.66
CA HIS A 51 -5.02 20.90 10.63
C HIS A 51 -6.49 21.24 10.94
N LEU A 52 -7.23 20.35 11.61
CA LEU A 52 -8.64 20.55 11.95
C LEU A 52 -8.85 21.20 13.32
N GLY A 53 -7.86 21.15 14.21
CA GLY A 53 -7.94 21.70 15.57
C GLY A 53 -8.74 20.83 16.56
N HIS A 54 -9.11 19.61 16.18
CA HIS A 54 -9.80 18.65 17.04
C HIS A 54 -9.41 17.21 16.69
N THR A 55 -9.58 16.31 17.66
CA THR A 55 -9.20 14.91 17.54
C THR A 55 -10.10 14.16 16.56
N PRO A 56 -9.54 13.52 15.52
CA PRO A 56 -10.31 12.70 14.59
C PRO A 56 -10.85 11.44 15.28
N SER A 57 -12.04 11.00 14.87
CA SER A 57 -12.57 9.71 15.26
C SER A 57 -11.89 8.61 14.45
N VAL A 58 -11.39 7.58 15.15
CA VAL A 58 -10.68 6.45 14.55
C VAL A 58 -11.49 5.19 14.70
N THR A 59 -11.80 4.53 13.58
CA THR A 59 -12.48 3.24 13.56
C THR A 59 -11.57 2.17 12.97
N VAL A 60 -11.41 1.05 13.67
CA VAL A 60 -10.61 -0.11 13.23
C VAL A 60 -11.52 -1.32 13.10
N ASN A 61 -11.58 -1.90 11.90
CA ASN A 61 -12.30 -3.15 11.65
C ASN A 61 -11.32 -4.32 11.60
N LEU A 62 -11.67 -5.37 12.33
CA LEU A 62 -10.90 -6.59 12.48
C LEU A 62 -11.50 -7.73 11.66
N SER A 63 -10.67 -8.69 11.30
CA SER A 63 -11.08 -9.86 10.50
C SER A 63 -12.11 -10.77 11.16
N ASN A 64 -12.31 -10.63 12.47
CA ASN A 64 -13.35 -11.33 13.23
C ASN A 64 -14.70 -10.58 13.22
N LYS A 65 -14.88 -9.61 12.32
CA LYS A 65 -16.06 -8.75 12.20
C LYS A 65 -16.32 -7.81 13.39
N ARG A 66 -15.36 -7.65 14.31
CA ARG A 66 -15.43 -6.63 15.36
C ARG A 66 -14.93 -5.29 14.84
N SER A 67 -15.52 -4.22 15.36
CA SER A 67 -15.12 -2.85 15.09
C SER A 67 -14.83 -2.15 16.42
N LEU A 68 -13.74 -1.39 16.47
CA LEU A 68 -13.34 -0.57 17.60
C LEU A 68 -13.38 0.89 17.13
N SER A 69 -14.07 1.76 17.85
CA SER A 69 -14.13 3.19 17.51
C SER A 69 -13.84 4.02 18.75
N SER A 70 -12.92 4.97 18.64
CA SER A 70 -12.64 5.97 19.68
C SER A 70 -12.04 7.23 19.03
N ASP A 71 -12.20 8.36 19.70
CA ASP A 71 -11.56 9.63 19.32
C ASP A 71 -10.10 9.69 19.81
N ASN A 72 -9.69 8.72 20.65
CA ASN A 72 -8.32 8.54 21.08
C ASN A 72 -7.71 7.32 20.39
N ILE A 73 -6.82 7.57 19.43
CA ILE A 73 -6.12 6.51 18.70
C ILE A 73 -5.35 5.56 19.61
N ASN A 74 -4.83 6.03 20.74
CA ASN A 74 -4.06 5.17 21.65
C ASN A 74 -4.94 4.13 22.32
N GLU A 75 -6.20 4.44 22.62
CA GLU A 75 -7.16 3.46 23.18
C GLU A 75 -7.42 2.35 22.17
N VAL A 76 -7.69 2.72 20.91
CA VAL A 76 -7.92 1.75 19.85
C VAL A 76 -6.68 0.89 19.61
N LEU A 77 -5.50 1.52 19.52
CA LEU A 77 -4.26 0.81 19.19
C LEU A 77 -3.69 -0.04 20.33
N ASN A 78 -4.06 0.23 21.59
CA ASN A 78 -3.68 -0.58 22.76
C ASN A 78 -4.73 -1.62 23.14
N ASP A 79 -5.81 -1.74 22.37
CA ASP A 79 -6.82 -2.77 22.60
C ASP A 79 -6.19 -4.19 22.46
N PRO A 80 -6.34 -5.08 23.47
CA PRO A 80 -5.83 -6.45 23.42
C PRO A 80 -6.32 -7.27 22.21
N PHE A 81 -7.48 -6.93 21.63
CA PHE A 81 -8.01 -7.61 20.46
C PHE A 81 -7.18 -7.37 19.20
N LEU A 82 -6.40 -6.27 19.13
CA LEU A 82 -5.46 -6.05 18.03
C LEU A 82 -4.28 -7.01 18.04
N GLU A 83 -3.93 -7.57 19.21
CA GLU A 83 -2.87 -8.57 19.30
C GLU A 83 -3.33 -9.92 18.75
N SER A 84 -4.61 -10.24 18.92
CA SER A 84 -5.19 -11.55 18.57
C SER A 84 -5.80 -11.63 17.17
N SER A 85 -6.06 -10.50 16.52
CA SER A 85 -6.77 -10.42 15.24
C SER A 85 -5.99 -9.60 14.19
N VAL A 86 -6.28 -9.85 12.91
CA VAL A 86 -5.69 -9.05 11.82
C VAL A 86 -6.60 -7.87 11.52
N ILE A 87 -6.01 -6.68 11.37
CA ILE A 87 -6.72 -5.48 10.97
C ILE A 87 -7.06 -5.57 9.47
N GLU A 88 -8.33 -5.38 9.14
CA GLU A 88 -8.81 -5.31 7.76
C GLU A 88 -8.95 -3.89 7.27
N GLN A 89 -9.35 -2.97 8.14
CA GLN A 89 -9.58 -1.58 7.77
C GLN A 89 -9.30 -0.65 8.94
N VAL A 90 -8.77 0.53 8.63
CA VAL A 90 -8.63 1.67 9.53
C VAL A 90 -9.24 2.88 8.85
N MET A 91 -10.08 3.61 9.56
CA MET A 91 -10.76 4.80 9.08
C MET A 91 -10.51 5.94 10.07
N PHE A 92 -10.14 7.09 9.54
CA PHE A 92 -10.08 8.35 10.26
C PHE A 92 -11.16 9.26 9.71
N SER A 93 -11.94 9.89 10.57
CA SER A 93 -12.97 10.83 10.17
C SER A 93 -12.97 12.02 11.12
N ALA A 94 -12.90 13.22 10.57
CA ALA A 94 -12.96 14.46 11.32
C ALA A 94 -13.65 15.55 10.52
N SER A 95 -14.52 16.30 11.18
CA SER A 95 -15.23 17.45 10.62
C SER A 95 -15.32 18.58 11.64
N ASP A 96 -15.11 19.81 11.21
CA ASP A 96 -15.34 21.00 12.04
C ASP A 96 -16.83 21.21 12.35
N ARG A 97 -17.14 21.95 13.41
CA ARG A 97 -18.49 22.40 13.79
C ARG A 97 -19.04 23.28 12.67
N GLY A 98 -19.92 22.71 11.85
CA GLY A 98 -20.49 23.36 10.68
C GLY A 98 -20.07 22.73 9.34
N TRP A 99 -19.31 21.63 9.37
CA TRP A 99 -19.00 20.79 8.20
C TRP A 99 -18.29 21.52 7.05
N ASN A 100 -17.72 22.69 7.33
CA ASN A 100 -16.98 23.48 6.34
C ASN A 100 -15.62 22.88 6.04
N ARG A 101 -14.98 22.24 7.02
CA ARG A 101 -13.73 21.51 6.88
C ARG A 101 -13.94 20.06 7.29
N ARG A 102 -13.55 19.12 6.44
CA ARG A 102 -13.67 17.68 6.66
C ARG A 102 -12.47 16.94 6.11
N ALA A 103 -12.00 15.94 6.83
CA ALA A 103 -11.01 15.00 6.35
C ALA A 103 -11.44 13.57 6.70
N ASN A 104 -11.52 12.73 5.68
CA ASN A 104 -11.72 11.29 5.83
C ASN A 104 -10.52 10.57 5.21
N LEU A 105 -9.93 9.63 5.94
CA LEU A 105 -8.88 8.75 5.43
C LEU A 105 -9.32 7.31 5.66
N TYR A 106 -9.43 6.55 4.58
CA TYR A 106 -9.84 5.16 4.57
C TYR A 106 -8.67 4.30 4.10
N MET A 107 -8.26 3.36 4.95
CA MET A 107 -7.23 2.39 4.64
C MET A 107 -7.81 0.99 4.77
N LYS A 108 -7.78 0.21 3.70
CA LYS A 108 -8.35 -1.12 3.65
C LYS A 108 -7.36 -2.13 3.08
N ARG A 109 -7.35 -3.31 3.69
CA ARG A 109 -6.70 -4.50 3.14
C ARG A 109 -7.53 -5.04 1.97
N THR A 110 -7.40 -4.41 0.81
CA THR A 110 -8.11 -4.77 -0.44
C THR A 110 -7.17 -4.79 -1.65
N TRP A 111 -7.68 -5.30 -2.76
CA TRP A 111 -6.95 -5.46 -4.02
C TRP A 111 -7.08 -4.26 -4.95
N SER A 112 -8.21 -3.54 -5.02
CA SER A 112 -8.36 -2.48 -6.03
C SER A 112 -7.78 -1.14 -5.59
N GLU A 113 -8.00 -0.70 -4.34
CA GLU A 113 -7.44 0.55 -3.80
C GLU A 113 -7.20 0.44 -2.29
N PRO A 114 -5.94 0.34 -1.82
CA PRO A 114 -5.66 0.16 -0.40
C PRO A 114 -5.94 1.43 0.42
N ILE A 115 -5.75 2.62 -0.16
CA ILE A 115 -5.92 3.89 0.54
C ILE A 115 -6.81 4.80 -0.30
N SER A 116 -7.78 5.43 0.33
CA SER A 116 -8.55 6.54 -0.24
C SER A 116 -8.71 7.62 0.81
N TYR A 117 -8.68 8.87 0.39
CA TYR A 117 -8.92 9.99 1.29
C TYR A 117 -9.73 11.07 0.60
N GLU A 118 -10.48 11.80 1.42
CA GLU A 118 -11.34 12.89 1.00
C GLU A 118 -11.09 14.07 1.94
N ILE A 119 -10.76 15.22 1.38
CA ILE A 119 -10.53 16.47 2.12
C ILE A 119 -11.43 17.54 1.52
N VAL A 120 -12.23 18.18 2.35
CA VAL A 120 -13.15 19.26 1.97
C VAL A 120 -12.84 20.48 2.82
N GLY A 121 -12.74 21.65 2.22
CA GLY A 121 -12.50 22.89 2.96
C GLY A 121 -11.99 24.03 2.10
N GLU A 122 -11.35 25.01 2.74
CA GLU A 122 -10.60 26.06 2.06
C GLU A 122 -9.42 25.48 1.29
N ARG A 123 -9.09 26.06 0.13
CA ARG A 123 -7.98 25.60 -0.72
C ARG A 123 -6.67 25.40 0.04
N ASP A 124 -6.24 26.38 0.84
CA ASP A 124 -4.96 26.30 1.57
C ASP A 124 -4.95 25.18 2.63
N PHE A 125 -6.09 24.98 3.30
CA PHE A 125 -6.28 23.87 4.22
C PHE A 125 -6.20 22.53 3.50
N CYS A 126 -6.90 22.39 2.37
CA CYS A 126 -6.93 21.15 1.59
C CYS A 126 -5.54 20.76 1.08
N LEU A 127 -4.81 21.70 0.48
CA LEU A 127 -3.48 21.44 -0.10
C LEU A 127 -2.42 21.15 0.97
N SER A 128 -2.43 21.87 2.10
CA SER A 128 -1.48 21.64 3.20
C SER A 128 -1.70 20.28 3.88
N LEU A 129 -2.96 19.91 4.11
CA LEU A 129 -3.30 18.60 4.66
C LEU A 129 -2.98 17.47 3.67
N GLU A 130 -3.31 17.63 2.39
CA GLU A 130 -2.99 16.67 1.34
C GLU A 130 -1.48 16.40 1.30
N GLN A 131 -0.66 17.44 1.21
CA GLN A 131 0.80 17.30 1.17
C GLN A 131 1.34 16.54 2.40
N SER A 132 0.81 16.85 3.58
CA SER A 132 1.21 16.19 4.83
C SER A 132 0.81 14.71 4.84
N LEU A 133 -0.41 14.39 4.39
CA LEU A 133 -0.91 13.02 4.30
C LEU A 133 -0.14 12.21 3.26
N VAL A 134 0.08 12.75 2.06
CA VAL A 134 0.82 12.11 0.98
C VAL A 134 2.25 11.82 1.41
N SER A 135 2.91 12.73 2.14
CA SER A 135 4.26 12.51 2.67
C SER A 135 4.31 11.32 3.64
N LEU A 136 3.36 11.22 4.58
CA LEU A 136 3.30 10.11 5.55
C LEU A 136 2.93 8.77 4.90
N ILE A 137 1.99 8.79 3.96
CA ILE A 137 1.59 7.61 3.18
C ILE A 137 2.77 7.14 2.32
N GLY A 138 3.47 8.07 1.68
CA GLY A 138 4.65 7.81 0.86
C GLY A 138 5.78 7.16 1.64
N ALA A 139 6.03 7.60 2.88
CA ALA A 139 7.02 6.98 3.77
C ALA A 139 6.68 5.52 4.13
N SER A 140 5.38 5.17 4.10
CA SER A 140 4.89 3.81 4.37
C SER A 140 4.92 2.90 3.14
N ASN A 141 5.16 3.45 1.94
CA ASN A 141 5.24 2.70 0.70
C ASN A 141 6.48 1.83 0.65
N LYS A 142 6.35 0.63 0.08
CA LYS A 142 7.44 -0.34 -0.04
C LYS A 142 7.87 -0.48 -1.47
N TRP A 143 9.19 -0.60 -1.65
CA TRP A 143 9.82 -0.74 -2.96
C TRP A 143 9.22 -1.90 -3.75
N TYR A 144 8.91 -3.03 -3.12
CA TYR A 144 8.33 -4.20 -3.81
C TYR A 144 6.89 -3.97 -4.31
N GLY A 145 6.28 -2.81 -4.08
CA GLY A 145 4.96 -2.48 -4.61
C GLY A 145 4.89 -2.48 -6.13
N PHE A 146 6.01 -2.27 -6.84
CA PHE A 146 6.05 -2.41 -8.30
C PHE A 146 5.93 -3.87 -8.76
N LEU A 147 6.20 -4.85 -7.89
CA LEU A 147 6.08 -6.28 -8.22
C LEU A 147 4.63 -6.76 -8.14
N ASN A 148 3.76 -6.04 -7.42
CA ASN A 148 2.37 -6.42 -7.33
C ASN A 148 1.64 -6.03 -8.63
N ILE A 149 1.31 -7.04 -9.43
CA ILE A 149 0.63 -6.86 -10.72
C ILE A 149 -0.67 -6.08 -10.60
N HIS A 150 -1.39 -6.21 -9.48
CA HIS A 150 -2.67 -5.54 -9.25
C HIS A 150 -2.54 -4.03 -9.08
N ASN A 151 -1.34 -3.48 -8.89
CA ASN A 151 -1.15 -2.02 -8.85
C ASN A 151 -1.28 -1.37 -10.23
N TYR A 152 -1.18 -2.16 -11.31
CA TYR A 152 -1.26 -1.66 -12.68
C TYR A 152 -2.67 -1.77 -13.27
N PRO A 153 -3.02 -0.94 -14.28
CA PRO A 153 -4.23 -1.12 -15.09
C PRO A 153 -4.27 -2.50 -15.75
N LEU A 154 -5.49 -3.05 -15.95
CA LEU A 154 -5.72 -4.40 -16.47
C LEU A 154 -4.89 -4.73 -17.73
N PHE A 155 -4.77 -3.78 -18.66
CA PHE A 155 -3.98 -3.95 -19.88
C PHE A 155 -2.50 -4.26 -19.58
N ILE A 156 -1.89 -3.54 -18.63
CA ILE A 156 -0.49 -3.77 -18.22
C ILE A 156 -0.38 -5.10 -17.48
N GLN A 157 -1.39 -5.48 -16.68
CA GLN A 157 -1.41 -6.80 -16.03
C GLN A 157 -1.34 -7.93 -17.05
N VAL A 158 -2.14 -7.86 -18.11
CA VAL A 158 -2.12 -8.85 -19.20
C VAL A 158 -0.77 -8.83 -19.91
N LEU A 159 -0.19 -7.65 -20.17
CA LEU A 159 1.10 -7.50 -20.82
C LEU A 159 2.26 -8.10 -20.00
N ILE A 160 2.16 -8.10 -18.67
CA ILE A 160 3.13 -8.75 -17.77
C ILE A 160 2.86 -10.26 -17.69
N ALA A 161 1.60 -10.67 -17.51
CA ALA A 161 1.25 -12.07 -17.31
C ALA A 161 1.49 -12.92 -18.58
N ALA A 162 1.11 -12.43 -19.75
CA ALA A 162 1.22 -13.17 -21.01
C ALA A 162 2.64 -13.69 -21.34
N PRO A 163 3.72 -12.89 -21.30
CA PRO A 163 5.07 -13.38 -21.58
C PRO A 163 5.57 -14.35 -20.50
N ILE A 164 5.26 -14.11 -19.21
CA ILE A 164 5.63 -15.02 -18.12
C ILE A 164 4.94 -16.37 -18.29
N SER A 165 3.65 -16.36 -18.60
CA SER A 165 2.87 -17.57 -18.87
C SER A 165 3.35 -18.32 -20.11
N THR A 166 3.73 -17.59 -21.16
CA THR A 166 4.31 -18.18 -22.39
C THR A 166 5.62 -18.88 -22.08
N LEU A 167 6.50 -18.23 -21.32
CA LEU A 167 7.78 -18.81 -20.88
C LEU A 167 7.56 -20.04 -20.00
N ALA A 168 6.64 -19.97 -19.04
CA ALA A 168 6.30 -21.10 -18.18
C ALA A 168 5.70 -22.27 -18.97
N GLY A 169 4.83 -21.99 -19.94
CA GLY A 169 4.30 -22.98 -20.87
C GLY A 169 5.40 -23.66 -21.68
N ALA A 170 6.39 -22.90 -22.16
CA ALA A 170 7.54 -23.44 -22.88
C ALA A 170 8.41 -24.35 -21.99
N ILE A 171 8.72 -23.92 -20.76
CA ILE A 171 9.48 -24.72 -19.78
C ILE A 171 8.73 -26.01 -19.45
N PHE A 172 7.42 -25.91 -19.20
CA PHE A 172 6.59 -27.06 -18.89
C PHE A 172 6.56 -28.06 -20.05
N ALA A 173 6.36 -27.58 -21.28
CA ALA A 173 6.42 -28.41 -22.48
C ALA A 173 7.78 -29.12 -22.63
N VAL A 174 8.90 -28.43 -22.44
CA VAL A 174 10.23 -29.07 -22.50
C VAL A 174 10.39 -30.15 -21.42
N SER A 175 9.93 -29.89 -20.19
CA SER A 175 10.06 -30.83 -19.07
C SER A 175 9.23 -32.11 -19.22
N VAL A 176 8.03 -32.01 -19.81
CA VAL A 176 7.15 -33.17 -20.04
C VAL A 176 7.62 -34.01 -21.24
N ASN A 177 8.33 -33.39 -22.18
CA ASN A 177 8.76 -34.02 -23.43
C ASN A 177 10.19 -34.60 -23.39
N ALA A 178 10.82 -34.74 -22.21
CA ALA A 178 11.96 -35.65 -22.07
C ALA A 178 11.58 -37.12 -22.44
N THR A 179 10.28 -37.38 -22.57
CA THR A 179 9.65 -38.60 -23.07
C THR A 179 9.00 -38.33 -24.44
N GLU A 180 9.49 -38.99 -25.49
CA GLU A 180 9.23 -38.78 -26.93
C GLU A 180 7.75 -38.90 -27.39
N GLN A 181 6.87 -37.92 -27.10
CA GLN A 181 5.47 -37.97 -27.54
C GLN A 181 4.96 -36.69 -28.25
N PRO A 182 3.98 -36.83 -29.18
CA PRO A 182 3.43 -35.73 -30.00
C PRO A 182 2.48 -34.77 -29.24
N GLN A 183 2.37 -34.86 -27.91
CA GLN A 183 1.46 -34.03 -27.10
C GLN A 183 2.00 -32.62 -26.77
N GLN A 184 3.00 -32.15 -27.52
CA GLN A 184 3.77 -30.94 -27.21
C GLN A 184 2.91 -29.66 -27.16
N SER A 185 1.96 -29.54 -28.09
CA SER A 185 1.05 -28.39 -28.15
C SER A 185 0.14 -28.33 -26.92
N THR A 186 -0.45 -29.46 -26.54
CA THR A 186 -1.39 -29.54 -25.41
C THR A 186 -0.69 -29.21 -24.09
N ALA A 187 0.50 -29.78 -23.84
CA ALA A 187 1.28 -29.49 -22.64
C ALA A 187 1.65 -28.00 -22.53
N PHE A 188 2.09 -27.38 -23.64
CA PHE A 188 2.38 -25.94 -23.68
C PHE A 188 1.15 -25.10 -23.28
N PHE A 189 0.00 -25.33 -23.92
CA PHE A 189 -1.22 -24.57 -23.63
C PHE A 189 -1.71 -24.77 -22.19
N ILE A 190 -1.62 -26.00 -21.65
CA ILE A 190 -1.97 -26.27 -20.26
C ILE A 190 -1.06 -25.48 -19.30
N GLY A 191 0.27 -25.55 -19.49
CA GLY A 191 1.22 -24.81 -18.66
C GLY A 191 1.01 -23.30 -18.73
N MET A 192 0.75 -22.78 -19.93
CA MET A 192 0.46 -21.36 -20.13
C MET A 192 -0.81 -20.93 -19.41
N ILE A 193 -1.93 -21.65 -19.60
CA ILE A 193 -3.23 -21.33 -18.98
C ILE A 193 -3.11 -21.38 -17.45
N LEU A 194 -2.54 -22.45 -16.89
CA LEU A 194 -2.35 -22.60 -15.45
C LEU A 194 -1.57 -21.42 -14.88
N THR A 195 -0.47 -21.05 -15.54
CA THR A 195 0.39 -19.98 -15.05
C THR A 195 -0.27 -18.61 -15.20
N PHE A 196 -1.02 -18.37 -16.29
CA PHE A 196 -1.73 -17.11 -16.53
C PHE A 196 -2.74 -16.79 -15.43
N PHE A 197 -3.48 -17.80 -14.95
CA PHE A 197 -4.39 -17.64 -13.82
C PHE A 197 -3.70 -17.71 -12.46
N ALA A 198 -2.58 -18.41 -12.34
CA ALA A 198 -1.83 -18.51 -11.09
C ALA A 198 -1.05 -17.24 -10.73
N ILE A 199 -0.52 -16.50 -11.72
CA ILE A 199 0.31 -15.30 -11.49
C ILE A 199 -0.41 -14.25 -10.62
N PRO A 200 -1.64 -13.81 -10.94
CA PRO A 200 -2.34 -12.85 -10.10
C PRO A 200 -2.56 -13.35 -8.67
N TRP A 201 -2.93 -14.64 -8.52
CA TRP A 201 -3.20 -15.25 -7.23
C TRP A 201 -1.95 -15.39 -6.34
N ILE A 202 -0.82 -15.78 -6.95
CA ILE A 202 0.47 -15.89 -6.27
C ILE A 202 1.00 -14.49 -5.90
N SER A 203 0.90 -13.53 -6.82
CA SER A 203 1.30 -12.14 -6.61
C SER A 203 0.63 -11.56 -5.36
N ASP A 204 -0.66 -11.81 -5.16
CA ASP A 204 -1.39 -11.32 -3.97
C ASP A 204 -0.87 -11.88 -2.66
N ARG A 205 -0.48 -13.15 -2.66
CA ARG A 205 -0.02 -13.84 -1.46
C ARG A 205 1.42 -13.46 -1.11
N LEU A 206 2.25 -13.22 -2.12
CA LEU A 206 3.63 -12.81 -1.94
C LEU A 206 3.77 -11.32 -1.68
N THR A 207 2.95 -10.46 -2.30
CA THR A 207 3.13 -9.00 -2.26
C THR A 207 1.83 -8.27 -1.87
N PRO A 208 1.32 -8.40 -0.64
CA PRO A 208 0.09 -7.74 -0.22
C PRO A 208 0.18 -6.21 -0.39
N LYS A 209 -0.92 -5.60 -0.86
CA LYS A 209 -1.01 -4.15 -1.05
C LYS A 209 -1.04 -3.35 0.24
N MET A 210 -1.56 -3.93 1.32
CA MET A 210 -1.63 -3.24 2.61
C MET A 210 -1.46 -4.24 3.73
N VAL A 211 -0.56 -3.91 4.66
CA VAL A 211 -0.37 -4.67 5.89
C VAL A 211 -0.26 -3.69 7.06
N PHE A 212 -1.07 -3.92 8.09
CA PHE A 212 -0.93 -3.23 9.36
C PHE A 212 0.00 -4.06 10.25
N ALA A 213 1.21 -3.57 10.49
CA ALA A 213 2.25 -4.26 11.27
C ALA A 213 2.01 -4.10 12.79
N ILE A 214 0.84 -4.51 13.25
CA ILE A 214 0.40 -4.44 14.65
C ILE A 214 -0.07 -5.84 15.06
N GLY A 215 0.37 -6.32 16.24
CA GLY A 215 -0.04 -7.63 16.76
C GLY A 215 0.23 -8.78 15.79
N ARG A 216 -0.80 -9.61 15.54
CA ARG A 216 -0.73 -10.69 14.53
C ARG A 216 -0.45 -10.23 13.11
N GLY A 217 -0.78 -8.99 12.76
CA GLY A 217 -0.44 -8.39 11.47
C GLY A 217 1.07 -8.28 11.24
N LYS A 218 1.86 -8.12 12.31
CA LYS A 218 3.34 -8.15 12.24
C LYS A 218 3.88 -9.53 11.88
N ILE A 219 3.35 -10.59 12.51
CA ILE A 219 3.74 -11.98 12.20
C ILE A 219 3.40 -12.32 10.75
N LEU A 220 2.23 -11.88 10.28
CA LEU A 220 1.84 -12.04 8.88
C LEU A 220 2.80 -11.31 7.94
N HIS A 221 3.19 -10.08 8.26
CA HIS A 221 4.17 -9.33 7.48
C HIS A 221 5.52 -10.08 7.38
N GLU A 222 6.06 -10.56 8.49
CA GLU A 222 7.35 -11.26 8.54
C GLU A 222 7.32 -12.55 7.69
N ARG A 223 6.22 -13.31 7.76
CA ARG A 223 6.05 -14.52 6.94
C ARG A 223 6.00 -14.22 5.45
N ILE A 224 5.37 -13.12 5.05
CA ILE A 224 5.25 -12.71 3.66
C ILE A 224 6.58 -12.16 3.12
N ALA A 225 7.32 -11.41 3.95
CA ALA A 225 8.60 -10.85 3.55
C ALA A 225 9.72 -11.90 3.36
N GLY A 226 9.61 -13.06 4.03
CA GLY A 226 10.61 -14.14 3.97
C GLY A 226 10.89 -14.64 2.54
N PRO A 227 9.89 -15.20 1.83
CA PRO A 227 10.08 -15.74 0.48
C PRO A 227 10.65 -14.74 -0.52
N ILE A 228 10.23 -13.46 -0.46
CA ILE A 228 10.75 -12.42 -1.34
C ILE A 228 12.25 -12.22 -1.09
N LYS A 229 12.68 -12.11 0.17
CA LYS A 229 14.11 -11.96 0.51
C LYS A 229 14.93 -13.14 0.01
N TRP A 230 14.42 -14.37 0.20
CA TRP A 230 15.06 -15.58 -0.32
C TRP A 230 15.20 -15.57 -1.84
N PHE A 231 14.17 -15.15 -2.57
CA PHE A 231 14.23 -15.01 -4.01
C PHE A 231 15.32 -14.02 -4.45
N PHE A 232 15.38 -12.83 -3.84
CA PHE A 232 16.42 -11.85 -4.16
C PHE A 232 17.83 -12.35 -3.80
N TYR A 233 17.99 -13.03 -2.66
CA TYR A 233 19.27 -13.66 -2.32
C TYR A 233 19.66 -14.74 -3.32
N ALA A 234 18.72 -15.57 -3.78
CA ALA A 234 18.98 -16.58 -4.79
C ALA A 234 19.40 -15.96 -6.13
N VAL A 235 18.75 -14.88 -6.58
CA VAL A 235 19.11 -14.17 -7.81
C VAL A 235 20.51 -13.55 -7.72
N VAL A 236 20.82 -12.90 -6.60
CA VAL A 236 22.16 -12.32 -6.36
C VAL A 236 23.22 -13.42 -6.32
N LEU A 237 22.94 -14.53 -5.62
CA LEU A 237 23.88 -15.65 -5.49
C LEU A 237 24.10 -16.38 -6.82
N ALA A 238 23.05 -16.56 -7.63
CA ALA A 238 23.15 -17.11 -8.99
C ALA A 238 23.96 -16.18 -9.91
N SER A 239 23.77 -14.87 -9.80
CA SER A 239 24.53 -13.87 -10.57
C SER A 239 26.01 -13.89 -10.19
N LEU A 240 26.31 -13.92 -8.88
CA LEU A 240 27.67 -14.07 -8.37
C LEU A 240 28.31 -15.39 -8.81
N ALA A 241 27.58 -16.51 -8.73
CA ALA A 241 28.07 -17.81 -9.20
C ALA A 241 28.38 -17.81 -10.71
N GLY A 242 27.62 -17.05 -11.50
CA GLY A 242 27.91 -16.84 -12.92
C GLY A 242 29.20 -16.04 -13.17
N ILE A 243 29.38 -14.93 -12.45
CA ILE A 243 30.58 -14.07 -12.56
C ILE A 243 31.84 -14.80 -12.07
N PHE A 244 31.72 -15.51 -10.94
CA PHE A 244 32.82 -16.22 -10.31
C PHE A 244 32.92 -17.68 -10.78
N ARG A 245 32.25 -18.05 -11.87
CA ARG A 245 32.17 -19.44 -12.34
C ARG A 245 33.55 -20.06 -12.54
N GLU A 246 34.48 -19.33 -13.14
CA GLU A 246 35.84 -19.81 -13.39
C GLU A 246 36.66 -19.95 -12.09
N GLN A 247 36.51 -19.01 -11.17
CA GLN A 247 37.21 -19.03 -9.89
C GLN A 247 36.66 -20.15 -8.97
N LEU A 248 35.34 -20.35 -8.96
CA LEU A 248 34.66 -21.43 -8.25
C LEU A 248 35.00 -22.79 -8.85
N ALA A 249 35.03 -22.91 -10.18
CA ALA A 249 35.48 -24.14 -10.84
C ALA A 249 36.92 -24.48 -10.46
N GLY A 250 37.83 -23.49 -10.50
CA GLY A 250 39.21 -23.65 -10.05
C GLY A 250 39.33 -24.09 -8.58
N LEU A 251 38.55 -23.49 -7.69
CA LEU A 251 38.55 -23.79 -6.26
C LEU A 251 38.03 -25.22 -5.99
N VAL A 252 36.94 -25.63 -6.66
CA VAL A 252 36.40 -27.00 -6.58
C VAL A 252 37.39 -28.01 -7.11
N THR A 253 38.04 -27.76 -8.26
CA THR A 253 39.07 -28.67 -8.79
C THR A 253 40.28 -28.77 -7.85
N SER A 254 40.69 -27.66 -7.22
CA SER A 254 41.82 -27.65 -6.27
C SER A 254 41.50 -28.39 -4.97
N LEU A 255 40.25 -28.31 -4.50
CA LEU A 255 39.77 -29.06 -3.33
C LEU A 255 39.62 -30.54 -3.66
N ALA A 256 39.05 -30.87 -4.82
CA ALA A 256 38.93 -32.26 -5.27
C ALA A 256 40.31 -32.93 -5.40
N ALA A 257 41.30 -32.22 -5.93
CA ALA A 257 42.68 -32.69 -6.05
C ALA A 257 43.40 -32.87 -4.69
N ARG A 258 42.92 -32.22 -3.62
CA ARG A 258 43.45 -32.41 -2.25
C ARG A 258 42.78 -33.56 -1.50
N ILE A 259 41.56 -33.92 -1.87
CA ILE A 259 40.76 -34.94 -1.17
C ILE A 259 40.94 -36.32 -1.80
N LEU A 260 41.13 -36.39 -3.13
CA LEU A 260 41.39 -37.65 -3.82
C LEU A 260 42.90 -37.89 -3.95
N PRO A 261 43.47 -38.99 -3.43
CA PRO A 261 44.86 -39.33 -3.67
C PRO A 261 45.08 -39.59 -5.17
N PRO A 262 46.26 -39.24 -5.72
CA PRO A 262 46.58 -39.54 -7.10
C PRO A 262 46.54 -41.06 -7.35
N PRO A 263 46.15 -41.51 -8.56
CA PRO A 263 46.14 -42.91 -8.94
C PRO A 263 47.54 -43.54 -8.92
#